data_AF-A0A534NKR1-F1
#
_entry.id   AF-A0A534NKR1-F1
#
_cell.length_a   1.000
_cell.length_b   1.000
_cell.length_c   1.000
_cell.angle_alpha   90.00
_cell.angle_beta   90.00
_cell.angle_gamma   90.00
#
_symmetry.space_group_name_H-M   'P 1'
#
loop_
_entity.id
_entity.type
_entity.pdbx_description
1 polymer ?
#
loop_
_entity_poly.entity_id
_entity_poly.type
_entity_poly.pdbx_seq_one_letter_code
_entity_poly.pdbx_strand_id
1 'polypeptide(L)'
;MPRYDPRDRFFRKAKAEGLRARSAYKLDEIQRRWRLLRPGARVLDLGAAPGGWLQIAAREVGERGFVLGIDLEPIPRVAGPVETWVADAFAPGLVDRLRSEG
;
A
#
# COMPACT_ATOMS: atom_id res chain seq x y z
N MET A 1 13.33 1.37 -34.43
CA MET A 1 13.45 0.67 -33.14
C MET A 1 12.60 1.39 -32.11
N PRO A 2 11.77 0.71 -31.29
CA PRO A 2 11.04 1.39 -30.23
C PRO A 2 12.04 1.96 -29.22
N ARG A 3 11.83 3.20 -28.79
CA ARG A 3 12.70 3.91 -27.87
C ARG A 3 12.66 3.20 -26.50
N TYR A 4 13.83 2.88 -25.93
CA TYR A 4 13.94 2.31 -24.59
C TYR A 4 13.38 3.31 -23.56
N ASP A 5 12.22 3.00 -22.96
CA ASP A 5 11.64 3.78 -21.86
C ASP A 5 11.95 3.08 -20.52
N PRO A 6 12.87 3.63 -19.70
CA PRO A 6 13.20 3.06 -18.39
C PRO A 6 11.99 2.93 -17.46
N ARG A 7 10.94 3.74 -17.64
CA ARG A 7 9.71 3.69 -16.85
C ARG A 7 8.97 2.38 -17.07
N ASP A 8 9.07 1.86 -18.27
CA ASP A 8 8.38 0.67 -18.74
C ASP A 8 9.00 -0.61 -18.15
N ARG A 9 10.32 -0.65 -17.93
CA ARG A 9 10.99 -1.82 -17.33
C ARG A 9 10.44 -2.15 -15.94
N PHE A 10 10.40 -1.17 -15.04
CA PHE A 10 9.91 -1.40 -13.66
C PHE A 10 8.40 -1.61 -13.61
N PHE A 11 7.65 -0.97 -14.51
CA PHE A 11 6.22 -1.20 -14.62
C PHE A 11 5.92 -2.64 -15.09
N ARG A 12 6.57 -3.10 -16.16
CA ARG A 12 6.44 -4.48 -16.65
C ARG A 12 6.91 -5.51 -15.62
N LYS A 13 8.01 -5.22 -14.92
CA LYS A 13 8.52 -6.08 -13.84
C LYS A 13 7.50 -6.18 -12.70
N ALA A 14 6.98 -5.05 -12.22
CA ALA A 14 5.96 -5.02 -11.18
C ALA A 14 4.74 -5.86 -11.59
N LYS A 15 4.24 -5.67 -12.82
CA LYS A 15 3.13 -6.44 -13.36
C LYS A 15 3.42 -7.95 -13.43
N ALA A 16 4.61 -8.34 -13.86
CA ALA A 16 5.04 -9.74 -13.92
C ALA A 16 5.14 -10.38 -12.52
N GLU A 17 5.47 -9.60 -11.50
CA GLU A 17 5.54 -10.02 -10.09
C GLU A 17 4.20 -9.86 -9.36
N GLY A 18 3.12 -9.49 -10.06
CA GLY A 18 1.79 -9.29 -9.47
C GLY A 18 1.66 -8.04 -8.59
N LEU A 19 2.64 -7.13 -8.63
CA LEU A 19 2.60 -5.84 -7.95
C LEU A 19 1.76 -4.83 -8.74
N ARG A 20 0.93 -4.08 -8.03
CA ARG A 20 -0.02 -3.11 -8.61
C ARG A 20 0.61 -1.80 -9.01
N ALA A 21 1.75 -1.47 -8.43
CA ALA A 21 2.49 -0.28 -8.76
C ALA A 21 3.98 -0.50 -8.56
N ARG A 22 4.80 0.13 -9.40
CA ARG A 22 6.26 0.15 -9.25
C ARG A 22 6.72 0.85 -7.96
N SER A 23 5.85 1.63 -7.31
CA SER A 23 6.12 2.24 -6.01
C SER A 23 6.27 1.19 -4.90
N ALA A 24 5.69 0.00 -5.05
CA ALA A 24 5.82 -1.11 -4.09
C ALA A 24 7.29 -1.45 -3.80
N TYR A 25 8.17 -1.38 -4.81
CA TYR A 25 9.60 -1.61 -4.63
C TYR A 25 10.25 -0.64 -3.64
N LYS A 26 9.74 0.60 -3.54
CA LYS A 26 10.27 1.58 -2.59
C LYS A 26 10.03 1.14 -1.15
N LEU A 27 8.80 0.71 -0.84
CA LEU A 27 8.49 0.22 0.51
C LEU A 27 9.21 -1.09 0.81
N ASP A 28 9.32 -2.00 -0.17
CA ASP A 28 10.08 -3.24 -0.03
C ASP A 28 11.56 -2.95 0.31
N GLU A 29 12.19 -2.00 -0.38
CA GLU A 29 13.58 -1.59 -0.12
C GLU A 29 13.73 -0.92 1.25
N ILE A 30 12.84 0.01 1.61
CA ILE A 30 12.79 0.65 2.94
C ILE A 30 12.66 -0.42 4.02
N GLN A 31 11.76 -1.38 3.85
CA GLN A 31 11.55 -2.45 4.81
C GLN A 31 12.78 -3.34 4.95
N ARG A 32 13.43 -3.75 3.85
CA ARG A 32 14.67 -4.55 3.90
C ARG A 32 15.79 -3.86 4.66
N ARG A 33 15.92 -2.54 4.48
CA ARG A 33 16.98 -1.74 5.11
C ARG A 33 16.72 -1.42 6.56
N TRP A 34 15.47 -1.07 6.90
CA TRP A 34 15.15 -0.45 8.20
C TRP A 34 14.26 -1.31 9.09
N ARG A 35 13.65 -2.37 8.55
CA ARG A 35 12.70 -3.24 9.27
C ARG A 35 11.62 -2.44 10.00
N LEU A 36 11.06 -1.46 9.26
CA LEU A 36 10.08 -0.50 9.75
C LEU A 36 8.79 -1.20 10.18
N LEU A 37 8.29 -2.12 9.34
CA LEU A 37 7.10 -2.90 9.58
C LEU A 37 7.46 -4.19 10.31
N ARG A 38 6.61 -4.58 11.26
CA ARG A 38 6.80 -5.81 12.05
C ARG A 38 5.53 -6.67 12.04
N PRO A 39 5.66 -7.99 12.23
CA PRO A 39 4.50 -8.86 12.37
C PRO A 39 3.56 -8.37 13.48
N GLY A 40 2.26 -8.31 13.20
CA GLY A 40 1.23 -7.81 14.12
C GLY A 40 1.10 -6.27 14.17
N ALA A 41 1.87 -5.52 13.39
CA ALA A 41 1.75 -4.06 13.38
C ALA A 41 0.43 -3.60 12.74
N ARG A 42 -0.02 -2.41 13.16
CA ARG A 42 -1.10 -1.65 12.53
C ARG A 42 -0.49 -0.57 11.64
N VAL A 43 -0.91 -0.49 10.40
CA VAL A 43 -0.34 0.42 9.39
C VAL A 43 -1.46 1.23 8.74
N LEU A 44 -1.24 2.53 8.62
CA LEU A 44 -2.08 3.45 7.85
C LEU A 44 -1.30 3.91 6.62
N ASP A 45 -1.85 3.70 5.43
CA ASP A 45 -1.31 4.13 4.14
C ASP A 45 -2.24 5.18 3.53
N LEU A 46 -1.75 6.42 3.38
CA LEU A 46 -2.51 7.55 2.86
C LEU A 46 -2.09 7.84 1.41
N GLY A 47 -3.04 8.00 0.50
CA GLY A 47 -2.75 8.06 -0.94
C GLY A 47 -2.43 6.66 -1.48
N ALA A 48 -3.17 5.65 -1.01
CA ALA A 48 -2.83 4.25 -1.19
C ALA A 48 -3.21 3.68 -2.57
N ALA A 49 -4.02 4.34 -3.39
CA ALA A 49 -4.40 3.81 -4.72
C ALA A 49 -3.16 3.69 -5.64
N PRO A 50 -3.00 2.60 -6.40
CA PRO A 50 -3.90 1.45 -6.58
C PRO A 50 -3.65 0.27 -5.61
N GLY A 51 -2.89 0.47 -4.53
CA GLY A 51 -2.65 -0.49 -3.46
C GLY A 51 -1.28 -1.16 -3.49
N GLY A 52 -0.29 -0.57 -4.16
CA GLY A 52 1.06 -1.16 -4.27
C GLY A 52 1.79 -1.27 -2.92
N TRP A 53 1.69 -0.25 -2.06
CA TRP A 53 2.27 -0.28 -0.72
C TRP A 53 1.48 -1.19 0.22
N LEU A 54 0.15 -1.20 0.11
CA LEU A 54 -0.72 -2.15 0.83
C LEU A 54 -0.32 -3.62 0.63
N GLN A 55 0.07 -4.02 -0.59
CA GLN A 55 0.54 -5.39 -0.86
C GLN A 55 1.79 -5.75 -0.05
N ILE A 56 2.73 -4.81 0.06
CA ILE A 56 3.96 -5.02 0.83
C ILE A 56 3.62 -4.98 2.32
N ALA A 57 2.87 -3.97 2.78
CA ALA A 57 2.50 -3.84 4.17
C ALA A 57 1.76 -5.08 4.70
N ALA A 58 0.76 -5.58 3.97
CA ALA A 58 0.00 -6.77 4.34
C ALA A 58 0.88 -8.00 4.52
N ARG A 59 1.86 -8.19 3.63
CA ARG A 59 2.84 -9.28 3.72
C ARG A 59 3.71 -9.16 4.97
N GLU A 60 4.20 -7.95 5.27
CA GLU A 60 5.14 -7.73 6.38
C GLU A 60 4.47 -7.79 7.76
N VAL A 61 3.24 -7.29 7.88
CA VAL A 61 2.50 -7.34 9.15
C VAL A 61 1.90 -8.73 9.42
N GLY A 62 1.66 -9.52 8.38
CA GLY A 62 1.10 -10.87 8.49
C GLY A 62 -0.32 -10.90 9.04
N GLU A 63 -0.90 -12.10 9.19
CA GLU A 63 -2.33 -12.30 9.48
C GLU A 63 -2.84 -11.67 10.79
N ARG A 64 -1.94 -11.44 11.76
CA ARG A 64 -2.27 -10.79 13.04
C ARG A 64 -2.14 -9.27 12.99
N GLY A 65 -1.63 -8.72 11.89
CA GLY A 65 -1.52 -7.28 11.70
C GLY A 65 -2.80 -6.69 11.12
N PHE A 66 -2.76 -5.39 10.84
CA PHE A 66 -3.85 -4.67 10.20
C PHE A 66 -3.29 -3.56 9.33
N VAL A 67 -3.81 -3.42 8.11
CA VAL A 67 -3.41 -2.35 7.19
C VAL A 67 -4.66 -1.63 6.71
N LEU A 68 -4.72 -0.33 6.94
CA LEU A 68 -5.76 0.54 6.41
C LEU A 68 -5.19 1.40 5.28
N GLY A 69 -5.75 1.26 4.08
CA GLY A 69 -5.47 2.14 2.95
C GLY A 69 -6.55 3.20 2.79
N ILE A 70 -6.15 4.47 2.69
CA ILE A 70 -7.07 5.58 2.43
C ILE A 70 -6.65 6.30 1.15
N ASP A 71 -7.61 6.51 0.26
CA ASP A 71 -7.41 7.29 -0.95
C ASP A 71 -8.72 7.98 -1.37
N LEU A 72 -8.62 8.99 -2.24
CA LEU A 72 -9.77 9.60 -2.90
C LEU A 72 -10.36 8.67 -3.96
N GLU A 73 -9.55 7.77 -4.52
CA GLU A 73 -9.98 6.77 -5.50
C GLU A 73 -10.25 5.39 -4.87
N PRO A 74 -11.20 4.61 -5.41
CA PRO A 74 -11.41 3.23 -4.99
C PRO A 74 -10.16 2.37 -5.21
N ILE A 75 -9.73 1.68 -4.15
CA ILE A 75 -8.60 0.76 -4.20
C ILE A 75 -9.12 -0.65 -4.47
N PRO A 76 -8.64 -1.38 -5.49
CA PRO A 76 -9.04 -2.75 -5.71
C PRO A 76 -8.73 -3.63 -4.49
N ARG A 77 -9.53 -4.67 -4.23
CA ARG A 77 -9.35 -5.55 -3.04
C ARG A 77 -7.94 -6.13 -2.95
N VAL A 78 -7.19 -5.84 -1.89
CA VAL A 78 -5.88 -6.46 -1.58
C VAL A 78 -6.08 -7.67 -0.66
N ALA A 79 -5.30 -8.74 -0.82
CA ALA A 79 -5.38 -9.91 0.05
C ALA A 79 -4.69 -9.66 1.41
N GLY A 80 -5.06 -10.45 2.42
CA GLY A 80 -4.55 -10.32 3.78
C GLY A 80 -5.40 -9.40 4.66
N PRO A 81 -4.85 -8.91 5.77
CA PRO A 81 -5.58 -8.10 6.74
C PRO A 81 -5.67 -6.63 6.31
N VAL A 82 -6.18 -6.40 5.09
CA VAL A 82 -6.26 -5.08 4.48
C VAL A 82 -7.70 -4.60 4.45
N GLU A 83 -7.91 -3.41 4.98
CA GLU A 83 -9.12 -2.62 4.79
C GLU A 83 -8.80 -1.38 3.95
N THR A 84 -9.80 -0.88 3.22
CA THR A 84 -9.64 0.28 2.35
C THR A 84 -10.82 1.23 2.51
N TRP A 85 -10.54 2.51 2.68
CA TRP A 85 -11.56 3.56 2.70
C TRP A 85 -11.37 4.52 1.53
N VAL A 86 -12.48 4.87 0.88
CA VAL A 86 -12.51 6.02 -0.02
C VAL A 86 -12.85 7.24 0.81
N ALA A 87 -11.85 8.07 1.09
CA ALA A 87 -11.99 9.24 1.95
C ALA A 87 -10.88 10.27 1.68
N ASP A 88 -11.16 11.53 1.99
CA ASP A 88 -10.16 12.59 1.97
C ASP A 88 -9.33 12.55 3.27
N ALA A 89 -8.01 12.39 3.11
CA ALA A 89 -7.02 12.39 4.20
C ALA A 89 -7.03 13.69 5.03
N PHE A 90 -7.51 14.79 4.45
CA PHE A 90 -7.57 16.11 5.06
C PHE A 90 -8.97 16.48 5.59
N ALA A 91 -9.94 15.57 5.51
CA ALA A 91 -11.28 15.81 6.04
C ALA A 91 -11.23 16.01 7.58
N PRO A 92 -11.85 17.07 8.13
CA PRO A 92 -11.81 17.35 9.56
C PRO A 92 -12.25 16.20 10.48
N GLY A 93 -13.18 15.36 10.03
CA GLY A 93 -13.70 14.22 10.81
C GLY A 93 -12.93 12.91 10.62
N LEU A 94 -11.88 12.86 9.78
CA LEU A 94 -11.19 11.61 9.49
C LEU A 94 -10.52 11.02 10.73
N VAL A 95 -9.91 11.86 11.55
CA VAL A 95 -9.20 11.41 12.76
C VAL A 95 -10.17 10.79 13.76
N ASP A 96 -11.35 11.37 13.93
CA ASP A 96 -12.37 10.83 14.83
C ASP A 96 -12.91 9.50 14.29
N ARG A 97 -13.14 9.41 12.98
CA ARG A 97 -13.50 8.16 12.31
C ARG A 97 -12.45 7.07 12.52
N LEU A 98 -11.17 7.39 12.31
CA LEU A 98 -10.04 6.46 12.54
C LEU A 98 -10.02 5.94 13.97
N ARG A 99 -10.33 6.78 14.96
CA ARG A 99 -10.37 6.38 16.37
C ARG A 99 -11.58 5.52 16.72
N SER A 100 -12.70 5.69 16.03
CA SER A 100 -13.93 4.95 16.31
C SER A 100 -14.05 3.62 15.56
N GLU A 101 -13.51 3.55 14.35
CA GLU A 101 -13.69 2.41 13.42
C GLU A 101 -12.40 1.63 13.17
N GLY A 102 -11.22 2.21 13.43
CA GLY A 102 -9.94 1.71 12.91
C GLY A 102 -8.87 1.40 13.95
#